data_AF-A0A7S4C6L7-F1
#
_entry.id   AF-A0A7S4C6L7-F1
#
_cell.length_a   1.000
_cell.length_b   1.000
_cell.length_c   1.000
_cell.angle_alpha   90.00
_cell.angle_beta   90.00
_cell.angle_gamma   90.00
#
_symmetry.space_group_name_H-M   'P 1'
#
loop_
_entity.id
_entity.type
_entity.pdbx_description
1 polymer ?
#
loop_
_entity_poly.entity_id
_entity_poly.type
_entity_poly.pdbx_seq_one_letter_code
_entity_poly.pdbx_strand_id
1 'polypeptide(L)'
;ASCHRVVERPYAQHRRALFVHFCLEEDTARLRDSPQRARVRSAANALAKPATRAKLPAARRVALEAVVREHFGAAELTQQMIKAAAVIDTKCERTDYVPPEEKLMMKLQSQGDATEEMLRLVTSWRQLFVDVLKPKNLPTGWSVKHRAENVDTWMPSDSGRDKQFDPGH
;
A
#
# COMPACT_ATOMS: atom_id res chain seq x y z
N ALA A 1 -26.00 -7.29 -11.65
CA ALA A 1 -24.87 -6.51 -11.08
C ALA A 1 -23.57 -7.25 -11.41
N SER A 2 -22.48 -6.55 -11.74
CA SER A 2 -21.17 -7.21 -11.92
C SER A 2 -20.78 -7.96 -10.65
N CYS A 3 -20.19 -9.16 -10.78
CA CYS A 3 -19.69 -9.95 -9.64
C CYS A 3 -18.80 -9.11 -8.71
N HIS A 4 -18.00 -8.21 -9.29
CA HIS A 4 -17.17 -7.25 -8.54
C HIS A 4 -18.00 -6.41 -7.54
N ARG A 5 -19.12 -5.81 -8.00
CA ARG A 5 -19.96 -4.97 -7.13
C ARG A 5 -20.67 -5.75 -6.03
N VAL A 6 -20.93 -7.03 -6.26
CA VAL A 6 -21.59 -7.91 -5.27
C VAL A 6 -20.61 -8.28 -4.16
N VAL A 7 -19.33 -8.52 -4.50
CA VAL A 7 -18.31 -8.96 -3.52
C VAL A 7 -17.59 -7.83 -2.82
N GLU A 8 -17.49 -6.65 -3.43
CA GLU A 8 -16.67 -5.54 -2.95
C GLU A 8 -16.95 -5.20 -1.48
N ARG A 9 -18.23 -5.02 -1.11
CA ARG A 9 -18.60 -4.66 0.25
C ARG A 9 -18.36 -5.81 1.26
N PRO A 10 -18.86 -7.04 1.05
CA PRO A 10 -18.57 -8.16 1.94
C PRO A 10 -17.06 -8.43 2.10
N TYR A 11 -16.29 -8.32 1.03
CA TYR A 11 -14.84 -8.56 1.05
C TYR A 11 -14.11 -7.48 1.82
N ALA A 12 -14.48 -6.20 1.65
CA ALA A 12 -13.93 -5.10 2.43
C ALA A 12 -14.26 -5.25 3.93
N GLN A 13 -15.47 -5.68 4.28
CA GLN A 13 -15.87 -5.93 5.67
C GLN A 13 -15.07 -7.07 6.29
N HIS A 14 -14.91 -8.18 5.57
CA HIS A 14 -14.12 -9.32 6.03
C HIS A 14 -12.64 -8.95 6.21
N ARG A 15 -12.05 -8.23 5.25
CA ARG A 15 -10.69 -7.69 5.37
C ARG A 15 -10.56 -6.82 6.61
N ARG A 16 -11.47 -5.86 6.82
CA ARG A 16 -11.44 -5.01 8.02
C ARG A 16 -11.51 -5.81 9.32
N ALA A 17 -12.35 -6.85 9.38
CA ALA A 17 -12.45 -7.72 10.55
C ALA A 17 -11.12 -8.44 10.85
N LEU A 18 -10.42 -8.93 9.83
CA LEU A 18 -9.08 -9.52 9.98
C LEU A 18 -8.07 -8.50 10.52
N PHE A 19 -8.07 -7.29 9.96
CA PHE A 19 -7.16 -6.23 10.40
C PHE A 19 -7.38 -5.85 11.85
N VAL A 20 -8.64 -5.73 12.28
CA VAL A 20 -8.99 -5.51 13.69
C VAL A 20 -8.52 -6.68 14.55
N HIS A 21 -8.75 -7.92 14.12
CA HIS A 21 -8.34 -9.11 14.87
C HIS A 21 -6.82 -9.17 15.11
N PHE A 22 -6.03 -8.80 14.09
CA PHE A 22 -4.56 -8.78 14.16
C PHE A 22 -3.97 -7.46 14.69
N CYS A 23 -4.82 -6.52 15.12
CA CYS A 23 -4.45 -5.17 15.56
C CYS A 23 -3.59 -4.42 14.52
N LEU A 24 -3.97 -4.49 13.25
CA LEU A 24 -3.29 -3.85 12.12
C LEU A 24 -4.08 -2.65 11.60
N GLU A 25 -3.37 -1.60 11.22
CA GLU A 25 -3.97 -0.46 10.52
C GLU A 25 -4.13 -0.74 9.02
N GLU A 26 -5.33 -0.46 8.50
CA GLU A 26 -5.66 -0.55 7.07
C GLU A 26 -5.21 0.72 6.34
N ASP A 27 -3.90 0.87 6.14
CA ASP A 27 -3.31 1.98 5.39
C ASP A 27 -2.89 1.54 3.98
N THR A 28 -3.79 1.74 3.02
CA THR A 28 -3.57 1.44 1.59
C THR A 28 -2.92 2.60 0.83
N ALA A 29 -2.59 3.72 1.48
CA ALA A 29 -2.12 4.92 0.81
C ALA A 29 -0.63 4.81 0.48
N ARG A 30 -0.33 4.29 -0.72
CA ARG A 30 1.05 4.22 -1.26
C ARG A 30 1.67 5.59 -1.51
N LEU A 31 0.84 6.58 -1.80
CA LEU A 31 1.27 7.96 -2.05
C LEU A 31 0.92 8.84 -0.86
N ARG A 32 1.84 9.75 -0.51
CA ARG A 32 1.60 10.84 0.45
C ARG A 32 1.86 12.19 -0.19
N ASP A 33 1.26 13.24 0.33
CA ASP A 33 1.62 14.60 -0.06
C ASP A 33 3.03 14.95 0.46
N SER A 34 3.86 15.47 -0.43
CA SER A 34 5.15 16.06 -0.11
C SER A 34 4.93 17.52 0.31
N PRO A 35 5.19 17.89 1.58
CA PRO A 35 5.02 19.27 2.03
C PRO A 35 5.89 20.24 1.24
N GLN A 36 7.10 19.80 0.84
CA GLN A 36 8.01 20.59 0.04
C GLN A 36 7.46 20.86 -1.37
N ARG A 37 6.96 19.82 -2.08
CA ARG A 37 6.35 20.02 -3.40
C ARG A 37 5.06 20.85 -3.30
N ALA A 38 4.26 20.66 -2.26
CA ALA A 38 3.07 21.47 -2.00
C ALA A 38 3.41 22.95 -1.79
N ARG A 39 4.48 23.24 -1.02
CA ARG A 39 5.00 24.58 -0.82
C ARG A 39 5.46 25.22 -2.13
N VAL A 40 6.21 24.49 -2.96
CA VAL A 40 6.66 24.96 -4.28
C VAL A 40 5.47 25.27 -5.19
N ARG A 41 4.50 24.35 -5.30
CA ARG A 41 3.28 24.55 -6.09
C ARG A 41 2.48 25.75 -5.63
N SER A 42 2.32 25.91 -4.32
CA SER A 42 1.62 27.07 -3.74
C SER A 42 2.33 28.39 -4.04
N ALA A 43 3.66 28.42 -3.93
CA ALA A 43 4.47 29.60 -4.24
C ALA A 43 4.34 29.99 -5.71
N ALA A 44 4.47 29.00 -6.60
CA ALA A 44 4.34 29.18 -8.03
C ALA A 44 2.95 29.69 -8.43
N ASN A 45 1.87 29.13 -7.86
CA ASN A 45 0.51 29.60 -8.11
C ASN A 45 0.29 31.06 -7.71
N ALA A 46 0.86 31.50 -6.59
CA ALA A 46 0.79 32.89 -6.16
C ALA A 46 1.56 33.85 -7.09
N LEU A 47 2.66 33.39 -7.69
CA LEU A 47 3.47 34.16 -8.64
C LEU A 47 2.94 34.12 -10.09
N ALA A 48 2.22 33.05 -10.48
CA ALA A 48 1.78 32.83 -11.85
C ALA A 48 0.69 33.81 -12.31
N LYS A 49 -0.15 34.29 -11.39
CA LYS A 49 -1.27 35.19 -11.69
C LYS A 49 -0.84 36.65 -11.51
N PRO A 50 -0.82 37.49 -12.57
CA PRO A 50 -0.41 38.89 -12.47
C PRO A 50 -1.17 39.69 -11.41
N ALA A 51 -2.49 39.51 -11.33
CA ALA A 51 -3.36 40.17 -10.36
C ALA A 51 -3.03 39.81 -8.91
N THR A 52 -2.63 38.56 -8.65
CA THR A 52 -2.19 38.12 -7.31
C THR A 52 -0.79 38.63 -7.04
N ARG A 53 0.12 38.51 -8.01
CA ARG A 53 1.53 38.93 -7.87
C ARG A 53 1.66 40.41 -7.56
N ALA A 54 0.88 41.27 -8.20
CA ALA A 54 0.90 42.72 -7.96
C ALA A 54 0.44 43.12 -6.55
N LYS A 55 -0.41 42.31 -5.90
CA LYS A 55 -0.91 42.54 -4.54
C LYS A 55 0.04 42.02 -3.45
N LEU A 56 1.08 41.27 -3.81
CA LEU A 56 2.03 40.72 -2.85
C LEU A 56 3.05 41.79 -2.42
N PRO A 57 3.31 41.96 -1.11
CA PRO A 57 4.42 42.76 -0.63
C PRO A 57 5.75 42.31 -1.25
N ALA A 58 6.66 43.26 -1.51
CA ALA A 58 7.94 42.98 -2.19
C ALA A 58 8.74 41.88 -1.48
N ALA A 59 8.84 41.93 -0.15
CA ALA A 59 9.51 40.91 0.65
C ALA A 59 8.88 39.51 0.47
N ARG A 60 7.53 39.43 0.39
CA ARG A 60 6.83 38.16 0.19
C ARG A 60 7.07 37.60 -1.20
N ARG A 61 7.08 38.44 -2.24
CA ARG A 61 7.42 38.01 -3.60
C ARG A 61 8.81 37.38 -3.65
N VAL A 62 9.83 38.07 -3.10
CA VAL A 62 11.21 37.57 -3.07
C VAL A 62 11.29 36.20 -2.37
N ALA A 63 10.59 36.03 -1.25
CA ALA A 63 10.56 34.75 -0.53
C ALA A 63 9.91 33.62 -1.35
N LEU A 64 8.82 33.89 -2.08
CA LEU A 64 8.17 32.90 -2.94
C LEU A 64 9.03 32.58 -4.18
N GLU A 65 9.68 33.58 -4.77
CA GLU A 65 10.58 33.42 -5.90
C GLU A 65 11.79 32.55 -5.50
N ALA A 66 12.32 32.74 -4.29
CA ALA A 66 13.38 31.90 -3.74
C ALA A 66 12.96 30.42 -3.61
N VAL A 67 11.75 30.14 -3.13
CA VAL A 67 11.22 28.76 -3.03
C VAL A 67 11.18 28.07 -4.40
N VAL A 68 10.71 28.77 -5.44
CA VAL A 68 10.65 28.19 -6.78
C VAL A 68 12.05 28.04 -7.37
N ARG A 69 12.93 29.02 -7.15
CA ARG A 69 14.33 28.98 -7.60
C ARG A 69 15.09 27.80 -7.01
N GLU A 70 14.99 27.61 -5.69
CA GLU A 70 15.62 26.53 -4.93
C GLU A 70 15.18 25.15 -5.47
N HIS A 71 13.89 25.00 -5.80
CA HIS A 71 13.37 23.75 -6.36
C HIS A 71 14.04 23.35 -7.69
N PHE A 72 14.34 24.32 -8.54
CA PHE A 72 14.98 24.09 -9.84
C PHE A 72 16.52 24.20 -9.80
N GLY A 73 17.10 24.58 -8.66
CA GLY A 73 18.55 24.81 -8.55
C GLY A 73 19.09 25.89 -9.49
N ALA A 74 18.26 26.85 -9.89
CA ALA A 74 18.65 27.89 -10.85
C ALA A 74 19.16 29.15 -10.14
N ALA A 75 20.00 29.96 -10.81
CA ALA A 75 20.36 31.28 -10.31
C ALA A 75 19.23 32.31 -10.55
N GLU A 76 18.64 32.26 -11.73
CA GLU A 76 17.57 33.18 -12.17
C GLU A 76 16.23 32.45 -12.30
N LEU A 77 15.15 33.18 -11.99
CA LEU A 77 13.79 32.64 -12.07
C LEU A 77 13.11 33.07 -13.37
N THR A 78 12.70 32.10 -14.19
CA THR A 78 11.96 32.36 -15.43
C THR A 78 10.46 32.16 -15.27
N GLN A 79 9.67 32.78 -16.15
CA GLN A 79 8.22 32.56 -16.17
C GLN A 79 7.84 31.11 -16.51
N GLN A 80 8.66 30.40 -17.29
CA GLN A 80 8.45 29.00 -17.60
C GLN A 80 8.60 28.12 -16.35
N MET A 81 9.61 28.39 -15.51
CA MET A 81 9.80 27.69 -14.24
C MET A 81 8.61 27.88 -13.30
N ILE A 82 8.07 29.11 -13.22
CA ILE A 82 6.87 29.39 -12.41
C ILE A 82 5.68 28.58 -12.92
N LYS A 83 5.46 28.51 -14.24
CA LYS A 83 4.36 27.71 -14.83
C LYS A 83 4.56 26.23 -14.58
N ALA A 84 5.78 25.71 -14.73
CA ALA A 84 6.11 24.32 -14.46
C ALA A 84 5.90 23.97 -12.98
N ALA A 85 6.39 24.80 -12.06
CA ALA A 85 6.21 24.61 -10.62
C ALA A 85 4.73 24.68 -10.19
N ALA A 86 3.88 25.43 -10.89
CA ALA A 86 2.45 25.53 -10.57
C ALA A 86 1.67 24.23 -10.82
N VAL A 87 2.20 23.32 -11.64
CA VAL A 87 1.55 22.07 -12.04
C VAL A 87 2.28 20.81 -11.57
N ILE A 88 3.30 20.93 -10.71
CA ILE A 88 4.00 19.75 -10.19
C ILE A 88 3.07 18.86 -9.38
N ASP A 89 3.27 17.54 -9.50
CA ASP A 89 2.60 16.59 -8.63
C ASP A 89 3.15 16.69 -7.22
N THR A 90 2.25 16.93 -6.26
CA THR A 90 2.61 17.01 -4.85
C THR A 90 2.66 15.64 -4.19
N LYS A 91 2.11 14.61 -4.82
CA LYS A 91 2.17 13.26 -4.32
C LYS A 91 3.56 12.67 -4.55
N CYS A 92 4.05 11.95 -3.57
CA CYS A 92 5.28 11.18 -3.65
C CYS A 92 5.05 9.78 -3.09
N GLU A 93 5.77 8.80 -3.64
CA GLU A 93 5.77 7.46 -3.08
C GLU A 93 6.33 7.48 -1.65
N ARG A 94 5.67 6.72 -0.79
CA ARG A 94 6.13 6.46 0.56
C ARG A 94 7.20 5.38 0.52
N THR A 95 8.41 5.72 0.96
CA THR A 95 9.53 4.77 1.04
C THR A 95 9.32 3.74 2.16
N ASP A 96 8.47 4.06 3.13
CA ASP A 96 8.08 3.23 4.27
C ASP A 96 6.79 2.44 4.03
N TYR A 97 6.24 2.48 2.81
CA TYR A 97 4.98 1.80 2.52
C TYR A 97 5.18 0.29 2.45
N VAL A 98 4.51 -0.40 3.37
CA VAL A 98 4.31 -1.85 3.31
C VAL A 98 2.82 -2.09 3.05
N PRO A 99 2.46 -2.83 1.99
CA PRO A 99 1.08 -3.20 1.69
C PRO A 99 0.38 -3.78 2.93
N PRO A 100 -0.89 -3.41 3.19
CA PRO A 100 -1.68 -3.95 4.29
C PRO A 100 -1.67 -5.49 4.35
N GLU A 101 -1.79 -6.15 3.20
CA GLU A 101 -1.81 -7.61 3.10
C GLU A 101 -0.46 -8.23 3.49
N GLU A 102 0.64 -7.56 3.16
CA GLU A 102 1.98 -7.99 3.55
C GLU A 102 2.19 -7.84 5.07
N LYS A 103 1.72 -6.73 5.67
CA LYS A 103 1.71 -6.58 7.13
C LYS A 103 0.93 -7.70 7.82
N LEU A 104 -0.22 -8.09 7.26
CA LEU A 104 -1.01 -9.22 7.75
C LEU A 104 -0.23 -10.53 7.68
N MET A 105 0.46 -10.80 6.57
CA MET A 105 1.30 -12.01 6.44
C MET A 105 2.47 -12.01 7.43
N MET A 106 3.17 -10.89 7.58
CA MET A 106 4.25 -10.75 8.57
C MET A 106 3.75 -10.98 9.99
N LYS A 107 2.56 -10.45 10.33
CA LYS A 107 1.94 -10.64 11.64
C LYS A 107 1.61 -12.10 11.91
N LEU A 108 0.99 -12.79 10.94
CA LEU A 108 0.69 -14.22 11.02
C LEU A 108 1.96 -15.06 11.22
N GLN A 109 3.02 -14.79 10.47
CA GLN A 109 4.29 -15.49 10.60
C GLN A 109 4.98 -15.25 11.95
N SER A 110 4.74 -14.09 12.58
CA SER A 110 5.31 -13.76 13.89
C SER A 110 4.54 -14.36 15.07
N GLN A 111 3.33 -14.87 14.87
CA GLN A 111 2.46 -15.41 15.92
C GLN A 111 2.41 -16.94 15.85
N GLY A 112 3.03 -17.62 16.81
CA GLY A 112 2.80 -19.04 17.12
C GLY A 112 2.70 -19.95 15.89
N ASP A 113 1.70 -20.84 15.88
CA ASP A 113 1.44 -21.71 14.75
C ASP A 113 0.83 -20.93 13.56
N ALA A 114 1.71 -20.31 12.78
CA ALA A 114 1.38 -19.60 11.56
C ALA A 114 0.60 -20.46 10.55
N THR A 115 0.71 -21.79 10.64
CA THR A 115 0.04 -22.73 9.72
C THR A 115 -1.46 -22.76 9.99
N GLU A 116 -1.86 -22.92 11.25
CA GLU A 116 -3.28 -22.99 11.63
C GLU A 116 -3.99 -21.68 11.31
N GLU A 117 -3.40 -20.54 11.66
CA GLU A 117 -3.99 -19.22 11.40
C GLU A 117 -4.09 -18.91 9.89
N MET A 118 -3.09 -19.32 9.09
CA MET A 118 -3.16 -19.20 7.64
C MET A 118 -4.28 -20.07 7.04
N LEU A 119 -4.50 -21.27 7.58
CA LEU A 119 -5.60 -22.13 7.16
C LEU A 119 -6.95 -21.54 7.55
N ARG A 120 -7.09 -20.97 8.74
CA ARG A 120 -8.31 -20.26 9.16
C ARG A 120 -8.60 -19.08 8.23
N LEU A 121 -7.58 -18.30 7.89
CA LEU A 121 -7.69 -17.19 6.95
C LEU A 121 -8.21 -17.66 5.58
N VAL A 122 -7.55 -18.66 4.96
CA VAL A 122 -7.95 -19.19 3.64
C VAL A 122 -9.37 -19.78 3.69
N THR A 123 -9.70 -20.51 4.74
CA THR A 123 -11.03 -21.11 4.94
C THR A 123 -12.10 -20.04 5.01
N SER A 124 -11.86 -18.97 5.78
CA SER A 124 -12.82 -17.87 5.93
C SER A 124 -13.09 -17.12 4.61
N TRP A 125 -12.07 -16.91 3.77
CA TRP A 125 -12.23 -16.34 2.44
C TRP A 125 -13.00 -17.26 1.48
N ARG A 126 -12.74 -18.57 1.51
CA ARG A 126 -13.48 -19.55 0.70
C ARG A 126 -14.94 -19.63 1.10
N GLN A 127 -15.22 -19.57 2.39
CA GLN A 127 -16.59 -19.54 2.91
C GLN A 127 -17.32 -18.28 2.42
N LEU A 128 -16.69 -17.11 2.58
CA LEU A 128 -17.25 -15.84 2.10
C LEU A 128 -17.56 -15.86 0.60
N PHE A 129 -16.66 -16.44 -0.20
CA PHE A 129 -16.86 -16.59 -1.64
C PHE A 129 -18.16 -17.36 -1.95
N VAL A 130 -18.39 -18.52 -1.31
CA VAL A 130 -19.60 -19.32 -1.54
C VAL A 130 -20.85 -18.60 -1.05
N ASP A 131 -20.79 -17.99 0.13
CA ASP A 131 -21.93 -17.31 0.75
C ASP A 131 -22.41 -16.11 -0.06
N VAL A 132 -21.46 -15.33 -0.60
CA VAL A 132 -21.73 -14.08 -1.32
C VAL A 132 -22.04 -14.32 -2.79
N LEU A 133 -21.21 -15.11 -3.49
CA LEU A 133 -21.34 -15.30 -4.93
C LEU A 133 -22.29 -16.43 -5.32
N LYS A 134 -22.57 -17.38 -4.41
CA LYS A 134 -23.44 -18.54 -4.65
C LYS A 134 -23.18 -19.18 -6.04
N PRO A 135 -21.93 -19.57 -6.32
CA PRO A 135 -21.55 -20.07 -7.64
C PRO A 135 -22.35 -21.32 -7.98
N LYS A 136 -22.85 -21.41 -9.22
CA LYS A 136 -23.64 -22.56 -9.68
C LYS A 136 -22.79 -23.79 -9.97
N ASN A 137 -21.54 -23.58 -10.38
CA ASN A 137 -20.59 -24.63 -10.72
C ASN A 137 -19.27 -24.34 -10.01
N LEU A 138 -18.71 -25.36 -9.36
CA LEU A 138 -17.39 -25.33 -8.76
C LEU A 138 -16.52 -26.42 -9.39
N PRO A 139 -15.21 -26.21 -9.57
CA PRO A 139 -14.32 -27.24 -10.07
C PRO A 139 -14.30 -28.48 -9.18
N THR A 140 -14.08 -29.66 -9.76
CA THR A 140 -13.88 -30.91 -9.03
C THR A 140 -12.73 -30.77 -8.02
N GLY A 141 -12.93 -31.19 -6.77
CA GLY A 141 -11.95 -31.06 -5.69
C GLY A 141 -11.99 -29.71 -4.96
N TRP A 142 -12.87 -28.78 -5.33
CA TRP A 142 -13.06 -27.54 -4.58
C TRP A 142 -13.76 -27.81 -3.24
N SER A 143 -13.17 -27.35 -2.14
CA SER A 143 -13.78 -27.38 -0.81
C SER A 143 -13.32 -26.20 0.03
N VAL A 144 -14.21 -25.71 0.89
CA VAL A 144 -13.92 -24.66 1.88
C VAL A 144 -12.81 -25.13 2.84
N LYS A 145 -12.81 -26.41 3.24
CA LYS A 145 -11.94 -26.96 4.30
C LYS A 145 -10.77 -27.84 3.82
N HIS A 146 -10.59 -28.02 2.51
CA HIS A 146 -9.71 -29.05 1.91
C HIS A 146 -8.28 -29.20 2.51
N ARG A 147 -7.64 -28.12 3.02
CA ARG A 147 -6.31 -28.18 3.64
C ARG A 147 -6.31 -28.31 5.17
N ALA A 148 -7.40 -27.95 5.86
CA ALA A 148 -7.49 -28.11 7.31
C ALA A 148 -7.55 -29.59 7.73
N GLU A 149 -7.98 -30.46 6.81
CA GLU A 149 -8.16 -31.89 7.04
C GLU A 149 -6.90 -32.73 6.73
N ASN A 150 -5.82 -32.16 6.18
CA ASN A 150 -4.62 -32.87 5.73
C ASN A 150 -3.28 -32.15 6.06
N VAL A 151 -3.21 -31.42 7.18
CA VAL A 151 -1.99 -30.70 7.60
C VAL A 151 -0.79 -31.64 7.82
N ASP A 152 -1.04 -32.89 8.22
CA ASP A 152 0.03 -33.87 8.51
C ASP A 152 0.77 -34.39 7.27
N THR A 153 0.22 -34.25 6.06
CA THR A 153 0.71 -35.01 4.89
C THR A 153 1.75 -34.27 4.04
N TRP A 154 1.99 -32.97 4.29
CA TRP A 154 2.81 -32.14 3.39
C TRP A 154 3.95 -31.35 4.05
N MET A 155 4.15 -31.50 5.36
CA MET A 155 5.41 -31.07 5.97
C MET A 155 6.41 -32.21 5.86
N PRO A 156 7.58 -32.04 5.19
CA PRO A 156 8.71 -32.89 5.49
C PRO A 156 8.98 -32.72 6.98
N SER A 157 8.86 -33.81 7.74
CA SER A 157 9.34 -33.85 9.10
C SER A 157 10.77 -33.30 9.11
N ASP A 158 11.04 -32.28 9.93
CA ASP A 158 12.36 -31.67 10.11
C ASP A 158 13.27 -32.65 10.90
N SER A 159 13.43 -33.86 10.36
CA SER A 159 14.26 -34.93 10.87
C SER A 159 15.36 -35.18 9.84
N GLY A 160 16.43 -34.40 9.93
CA GLY A 160 17.67 -34.71 9.21
C GLY A 160 18.44 -33.51 8.68
N ARG A 161 18.81 -32.55 9.54
CA ARG A 161 20.01 -31.75 9.31
C ARG A 161 21.16 -32.26 10.18
N ASP A 162 21.63 -33.44 9.83
CA ASP A 162 23.00 -33.87 10.09
C ASP A 162 23.52 -34.52 8.81
N LYS A 163 24.18 -33.73 7.98
CA LYS A 163 25.18 -34.23 7.05
C LYS A 163 26.46 -33.46 7.30
N GLN A 164 27.28 -34.11 8.12
CA GLN A 164 28.71 -33.96 8.25
C GLN A 164 29.34 -33.46 6.94
N PHE A 165 30.04 -32.32 7.02
CA PHE A 165 30.95 -31.87 5.97
C PHE A 165 32.22 -32.71 6.09
N ASP A 166 32.52 -33.53 5.07
CA ASP A 166 33.75 -34.32 4.98
C ASP A 166 34.72 -33.64 4.00
N PRO A 167 35.87 -33.12 4.44
CA PRO A 167 36.87 -32.53 3.55
C PRO A 167 38.00 -33.53 3.27
N GLY A 168 38.00 -34.11 2.07
CA GLY A 168 39.06 -34.96 1.52
C GLY A 168 38.44 -36.15 0.78
N HIS A 169 38.76 -36.46 -0.48
CA HIS A 169 40.09 -36.50 -1.08
C HIS A 169 40.00 -36.34 -2.60
#